data_AF-A0A392U8J4-F1
#
_entry.id   AF-A0A392U8J4-F1
#
_cell.length_a   1.000
_cell.length_b   1.000
_cell.length_c   1.000
_cell.angle_alpha   90.00
_cell.angle_beta   90.00
_cell.angle_gamma   90.00
#
_symmetry.space_group_name_H-M   'P 1'
#
loop_
_entity.id
_entity.type
_entity.pdbx_description
1 polymer ?
#
loop_
_entity_poly.entity_id
_entity_poly.type
_entity_poly.pdbx_seq_one_letter_code
_entity_poly.pdbx_strand_id
1 'polypeptide(L)' 'MLQLDKETAYLKEVELLKKKLEKASLEAQVNKVQEICDFCQENHPNSYCIPEGTSEEEQAKY' A
#
# COMPACT_ATOMS: atom_id res chain seq x y z
N MET A 1 9.99 -3.57 -41.62
CA MET A 1 9.50 -2.33 -40.99
C MET A 1 8.44 -2.64 -39.93
N LEU A 2 7.33 -3.30 -40.28
CA LEU A 2 6.21 -3.61 -39.37
C LEU A 2 6.55 -4.28 -38.01
N GLN A 3 7.56 -5.15 -37.96
CA GLN A 3 7.98 -5.81 -36.71
C GLN A 3 8.75 -4.86 -35.77
N LEU A 4 9.55 -3.95 -36.33
CA LEU A 4 10.28 -2.92 -35.56
C LEU A 4 9.30 -1.94 -34.91
N ASP A 5 8.21 -1.62 -35.62
CA ASP A 5 7.16 -0.73 -35.11
C ASP A 5 6.41 -1.36 -33.93
N LYS A 6 6.18 -2.68 -33.99
CA LYS A 6 5.54 -3.45 -32.90
C LYS A 6 6.44 -3.55 -31.68
N GLU A 7 7.72 -3.85 -31.86
CA GLU A 7 8.69 -3.89 -30.77
C GLU A 7 8.84 -2.51 -30.10
N THR A 8 8.92 -1.45 -30.90
CA THR A 8 8.97 -0.06 -30.42
C THR A 8 7.71 0.31 -29.63
N ALA A 9 6.53 -0.10 -30.09
CA ALA A 9 5.27 0.12 -29.38
C ALA A 9 5.28 -0.56 -28.01
N TYR A 10 5.73 -1.81 -27.92
CA TYR A 10 5.83 -2.51 -26.65
C TYR A 10 6.84 -1.88 -25.69
N LEU A 11 8.00 -1.43 -26.18
CA LEU A 11 8.97 -0.74 -25.34
C LEU A 11 8.39 0.54 -24.72
N LYS A 12 7.62 1.33 -25.49
CA LYS A 12 6.93 2.53 -24.97
C LYS A 12 5.85 2.17 -23.94
N GLU A 13 5.12 1.08 -24.14
CA GLU A 13 4.10 0.62 -23.20
C GLU A 13 4.73 0.16 -21.88
N VAL A 14 5.84 -0.58 -21.94
CA VAL A 14 6.62 -0.98 -20.75
C VAL A 14 7.16 0.25 -20.00
N GLU A 15 7.68 1.25 -20.71
CA GLU A 15 8.17 2.48 -20.09
C GLU A 15 7.03 3.24 -19.37
N LEU A 16 5.85 3.32 -20.00
CA LEU A 16 4.67 3.94 -19.40
C LEU A 16 4.21 3.20 -18.14
N LEU A 17 4.20 1.86 -18.18
CA LEU A 17 3.84 1.04 -17.02
C LEU A 17 4.82 1.20 -15.87
N LYS A 18 6.13 1.29 -16.15
CA LYS A 18 7.16 1.56 -15.13
C LYS A 18 6.92 2.90 -14.42
N LYS A 19 6.67 3.98 -15.17
CA LYS A 19 6.36 5.31 -14.58
C LYS A 19 5.10 5.29 -13.72
N LYS A 20 4.05 4.55 -14.15
CA LYS A 20 2.83 4.38 -13.34
C LYS A 20 3.10 3.62 -12.05
N LEU A 21 3.94 2.57 -12.09
CA LEU A 21 4.31 1.79 -10.91
C LEU A 21 5.12 2.61 -9.91
N GLU A 22 6.09 3.40 -10.38
CA GLU A 22 6.86 4.31 -9.52
C GLU A 22 5.95 5.34 -8.84
N LYS A 23 5.02 5.94 -9.58
CA LYS A 23 4.04 6.87 -9.01
C LYS A 23 3.16 6.19 -7.96
N ALA A 24 2.61 5.01 -8.27
CA ALA A 24 1.78 4.27 -7.32
C ALA A 24 2.56 3.84 -6.06
N SER A 25 3.84 3.50 -6.21
CA SER A 25 4.73 3.18 -5.08
C SER A 25 4.97 4.41 -4.19
N LEU A 26 5.21 5.57 -4.79
CA LEU A 26 5.35 6.82 -4.04
C LEU A 26 4.05 7.19 -3.33
N GLU A 27 2.89 7.08 -4.00
CA GLU A 27 1.58 7.31 -3.38
C GLU A 27 1.31 6.31 -2.23
N ALA A 28 1.66 5.04 -2.41
CA ALA A 28 1.55 4.04 -1.35
C ALA A 28 2.50 4.33 -0.17
N GLN A 29 3.71 4.85 -0.41
CA GLN A 29 4.63 5.27 0.65
C GLN A 29 4.13 6.52 1.38
N VAL A 30 3.56 7.49 0.67
CA VAL A 30 2.91 8.68 1.26
C VAL A 30 1.72 8.27 2.12
N ASN A 31 0.91 7.30 1.67
CA ASN A 31 -0.19 6.75 2.48
C ASN A 31 0.29 5.86 3.63
N LYS A 32 1.53 5.36 3.58
CA LYS A 32 2.21 4.65 4.66
C LYS A 32 2.98 5.58 5.59
N VAL A 33 2.73 6.90 5.57
CA VAL A 33 3.19 7.76 6.67
C VAL A 33 2.71 7.11 7.96
N GLN A 34 3.71 6.59 8.65
CA GLN A 34 3.65 5.89 9.90
C GLN A 34 3.22 6.92 10.93
N GLU A 35 1.91 7.02 11.17
CA GLU A 35 1.41 7.80 12.28
C GLU A 35 1.55 6.96 13.54
N ILE A 36 2.05 7.58 14.60
CA ILE A 36 1.90 7.02 15.94
C ILE A 36 0.40 6.86 16.12
N CYS A 37 -0.05 5.62 16.29
CA CYS A 37 -1.46 5.40 16.48
C CYS A 37 -1.90 6.03 17.80
N ASP A 38 -2.86 6.94 17.76
CA ASP A 38 -3.42 7.54 18.98
C ASP A 38 -4.04 6.50 19.93
N PHE A 39 -4.38 5.30 19.43
CA PHE A 39 -4.97 4.22 20.20
C PHE A 39 -3.93 3.39 20.96
N CYS A 40 -2.93 2.80 20.27
CA CYS A 40 -1.93 1.92 20.90
C CYS A 40 -0.57 2.59 21.14
N GLN A 41 -0.36 3.83 20.70
CA GLN A 41 0.91 4.57 20.72
C GLN A 41 2.07 3.87 19.99
N GLU A 42 1.78 2.83 19.23
CA GLU A 42 2.74 2.14 18.39
C GLU A 42 2.75 2.72 16.98
N ASN A 43 3.87 2.50 16.31
CA ASN A 43 4.03 2.87 14.92
C ASN A 43 3.52 1.74 14.01
N HIS A 44 2.37 1.95 13.38
CA HIS A 44 1.84 1.03 12.38
C HIS A 44 1.23 1.79 11.19
N PRO A 45 1.03 1.13 10.04
CA PRO A 45 0.35 1.76 8.91
C PRO A 45 -1.04 2.26 9.32
N ASN A 46 -1.45 3.40 8.76
CA ASN A 46 -2.78 3.95 8.99
C ASN A 46 -3.82 2.88 8.65
N SER A 47 -4.81 2.64 9.52
CA SER A 47 -5.83 1.56 9.50
C SER A 47 -5.46 0.15 10.00
N TYR A 48 -4.21 -0.11 10.40
CA TYR A 48 -3.80 -1.42 10.94
C TYR A 48 -3.69 -1.48 12.47
N CYS A 49 -4.41 -0.61 13.18
CA CYS A 49 -4.59 -0.76 14.62
C CYS A 49 -5.63 -1.85 14.85
N ILE A 50 -5.18 -3.05 15.20
CA ILE A 50 -6.07 -4.03 15.81
C ILE A 50 -6.06 -3.68 17.29
N PRO A 51 -7.13 -3.07 17.84
CA PRO A 51 -7.20 -2.91 19.28
C PRO A 51 -7.11 -4.32 19.88
N GLU A 52 -6.18 -4.56 20.79
CA GLU A 52 -6.10 -5.80 21.60
C GLU A 52 -7.33 -5.94 22.55
N GLY A 53 -8.47 -5.34 22.19
CA GLY A 53 -9.73 -5.32 22.92
C GLY A 53 -10.63 -6.52 22.62
N THR A 54 -10.04 -7.72 22.52
CA THR A 54 -10.70 -8.94 23.00
C THR A 54 -9.67 -9.76 23.74
N SER A 55 -9.23 -9.30 24.92
CA SER A 55 -8.91 -10.31 25.93
C SER A 55 -10.19 -11.11 26.15
N GLU A 56 -10.10 -12.44 26.15
CA GLU A 56 -11.23 -13.36 26.36
C GLU A 56 -11.97 -13.13 27.70
N GLU A 57 -11.58 -12.15 28.51
CA GLU A 57 -12.17 -11.82 29.81
C GLU A 57 -13.46 -11.00 29.74
N GLU A 58 -13.76 -10.28 28.64
CA GLU A 58 -14.97 -9.46 28.56
C GLU A 58 -16.21 -10.19 28.00
N GLN A 59 -16.05 -11.37 27.39
CA GLN A 59 -17.18 -12.17 26.87
C GLN A 59 -17.77 -13.16 27.89
N ALA A 60 -17.25 -13.20 29.13
CA ALA A 60 -17.75 -14.07 30.20
C ALA A 60 -18.65 -13.36 31.24
N LYS A 61 -19.21 -12.19 30.90
CA LYS A 61 -20.30 -11.58 31.64
C LYS A 61 -21.47 -11.33 30.70
N TYR A 62 -22.28 -12.36 30.47
CA TYR A 62 -23.75 -12.37 30.54
C TYR A 62 -24.29 -13.73 30.08
#